data_AF-A0A942LYE9-F1
#
_entry.id   AF-A0A942LYE9-F1
#
_cell.length_a   1.000
_cell.length_b   1.000
_cell.length_c   1.000
_cell.angle_alpha   90.00
_cell.angle_beta   90.00
_cell.angle_gamma   90.00
#
_symmetry.space_group_name_H-M   'P 1'
#
loop_
_entity.id
_entity.type
_entity.pdbx_description
1 polymer ?
#
loop_
_entity_poly.entity_id
_entity_poly.type
_entity_poly.pdbx_seq_one_letter_code
_entity_poly.pdbx_strand_id
1 'polypeptide(L)' 'MKDSKTGYLKLKSKDIFGEYPHCYYPIVASHKGELPNSRFNCSQGWIKELFKSSLGKPVKVTLEKSIKQGYNLCRFKVNI' A
#
# COMPACT_ATOMS: atom_id res chain seq x y z
N MET A 1 15.82 15.76 1.98
CA MET A 1 15.56 14.89 0.82
C MET A 1 15.01 13.58 1.37
N LYS A 2 13.77 13.17 1.03
CA LYS A 2 13.17 11.95 1.58
C LYS A 2 13.96 10.74 1.07
N ASP A 3 14.40 9.88 1.97
CA ASP A 3 15.18 8.69 1.64
C ASP A 3 14.39 7.81 0.66
N SER A 4 14.90 7.66 -0.56
CA SER A 4 14.17 7.06 -1.68
C SER A 4 13.98 5.54 -1.56
N LYS A 5 14.43 4.95 -0.43
CA LYS A 5 14.44 3.51 -0.19
C LYS A 5 13.38 3.03 0.80
N THR A 6 12.69 3.92 1.52
CA THR A 6 11.77 3.54 2.61
C THR A 6 10.33 3.93 2.28
N GLY A 7 9.38 3.09 2.69
CA GLY A 7 7.96 3.43 2.63
C GLY A 7 7.63 4.60 3.57
N TYR A 8 6.69 5.46 3.18
CA TYR A 8 6.30 6.61 4.01
C TYR A 8 4.81 6.90 3.94
N LEU A 9 4.30 7.57 4.98
CA LEU A 9 2.93 8.08 5.04
C LEU A 9 2.89 9.57 4.71
N LYS A 10 1.85 10.01 4.00
CA LYS A 10 1.50 11.41 3.78
C LYS A 10 0.07 11.64 4.25
N LEU A 11 -0.13 12.59 5.15
CA LEU A 11 -1.47 13.08 5.48
C LEU A 11 -1.86 14.20 4.49
N LYS A 12 -3.06 14.12 3.94
CA LYS A 12 -3.69 15.20 3.17
C LYS A 12 -5.13 15.35 3.63
N SER A 13 -5.44 16.42 4.35
CA SER A 13 -6.77 16.69 4.90
C SER A 13 -7.29 15.51 5.74
N LYS A 14 -8.20 14.69 5.19
CA LYS A 14 -8.81 13.52 5.83
C LYS A 14 -8.40 12.20 5.18
N ASP A 15 -7.34 12.21 4.39
CA ASP A 15 -6.84 11.03 3.70
C ASP A 15 -5.37 10.79 4.08
N ILE A 16 -5.03 9.53 4.35
CA ILE A 16 -3.65 9.09 4.57
C ILE A 16 -3.20 8.30 3.34
N PHE A 17 -2.06 8.67 2.78
CA PHE A 17 -1.46 7.99 1.64
C PHE A 17 -0.21 7.25 2.09
N GLY A 18 -0.21 5.93 1.97
CA GLY A 18 0.98 5.10 2.13
C GLY A 18 1.65 4.86 0.78
N GLU A 19 2.89 5.33 0.62
CA GLU A 19 3.67 5.16 -0.60
C GLU A 19 4.89 4.26 -0.34
N TYR A 20 5.05 3.23 -1.16
CA TYR A 20 6.10 2.23 -1.04
C TYR A 20 6.85 2.12 -2.37
N PRO A 21 8.12 2.55 -2.44
CA PRO A 21 8.89 2.56 -3.69
C PRO A 21 9.28 1.15 -4.18
N HIS A 22 9.21 0.15 -3.30
CA HIS A 22 9.48 -1.25 -3.61
C HIS A 22 8.43 -2.16 -2.99
N CYS A 23 8.27 -3.36 -3.52
CA CYS A 23 7.41 -4.38 -2.93
C CYS A 23 8.16 -5.06 -1.79
N TYR A 24 7.70 -4.86 -0.55
CA TYR A 24 8.31 -5.47 0.64
C TYR A 24 7.84 -6.90 0.91
N TYR A 25 6.85 -7.40 0.15
CA TYR A 25 6.31 -8.74 0.34
C TYR A 25 7.15 -9.75 -0.46
N PRO A 26 8.00 -10.58 0.17
CA PRO A 26 9.04 -11.35 -0.53
C PRO A 26 8.47 -12.29 -1.60
N ILE A 27 7.30 -12.88 -1.35
CA ILE A 27 6.64 -13.80 -2.28
C ILE A 27 6.17 -13.07 -3.54
N VAL A 28 5.62 -11.86 -3.39
CA VAL A 28 5.17 -11.05 -4.52
C VAL A 28 6.37 -10.42 -5.23
N ALA A 29 7.36 -9.95 -4.48
CA ALA A 29 8.59 -9.37 -5.01
C ALA A 29 9.38 -10.36 -5.89
N SER A 30 9.49 -11.62 -5.46
CA SER A 30 10.22 -12.67 -6.19
C SER A 30 9.45 -13.29 -7.36
N HIS A 31 8.12 -13.08 -7.43
CA HIS A 31 7.31 -13.64 -8.50
C HIS A 31 7.57 -12.95 -9.84
N LYS A 32 8.06 -13.72 -10.81
CA LYS A 32 8.24 -13.35 -12.21
C LYS A 32 7.03 -13.87 -13.02
N GLY A 33 6.14 -12.97 -13.44
CA GLY A 33 4.92 -13.32 -14.17
C GLY A 33 3.71 -12.50 -13.75
N GLU A 34 2.60 -12.71 -14.45
CA GLU A 34 1.31 -12.13 -14.09
C GLU A 34 0.78 -12.79 -12.81
N LEU A 35 0.51 -11.96 -11.80
CA LEU A 35 -0.18 -12.41 -10.60
C LEU A 35 -1.69 -12.27 -10.80
N PRO A 36 -2.51 -13.21 -10.30
CA PRO A 36 -3.95 -13.03 -10.26
C PRO A 36 -4.31 -11.72 -9.57
N ASN A 37 -5.36 -11.04 -10.05
CA ASN A 37 -5.81 -9.74 -9.50
C ASN A 37 -5.97 -9.75 -7.97
N SER A 38 -6.39 -10.88 -7.40
CA SER A 38 -6.54 -11.09 -5.96
C SER A 38 -5.23 -10.94 -5.17
N ARG A 39 -4.06 -11.12 -5.80
CA ARG A 39 -2.74 -10.94 -5.16
C ARG A 39 -2.20 -9.52 -5.28
N PHE A 40 -2.84 -8.61 -6.02
CA PHE A 40 -2.46 -7.18 -6.02
C PHE A 40 -2.83 -6.47 -4.72
N ASN A 41 -3.79 -7.00 -3.97
CA ASN A 41 -4.20 -6.48 -2.66
C ASN A 41 -3.30 -6.94 -1.51
N CYS A 42 -2.07 -7.40 -1.80
CA CYS A 42 -1.15 -8.06 -0.88
C CYS A 42 -0.94 -7.35 0.48
N SER A 43 -1.00 -6.02 0.51
CA SER A 43 -0.89 -5.24 1.76
C SER A 43 -2.15 -4.46 2.11
N GLN A 44 -3.19 -4.46 1.27
CA GLN A 44 -4.41 -3.69 1.52
C GLN A 44 -5.12 -4.14 2.80
N GLY A 45 -5.24 -5.46 3.02
CA GLY A 45 -5.85 -6.02 4.22
C GLY A 45 -5.05 -5.69 5.49
N TRP A 46 -3.72 -5.83 5.43
CA TRP A 46 -2.83 -5.49 6.54
C TRP A 46 -2.91 -4.00 6.89
N ILE A 47 -2.87 -3.10 5.89
CA ILE A 47 -3.01 -1.66 6.08
C ILE A 47 -4.38 -1.33 6.70
N LYS A 48 -5.45 -1.98 6.23
CA LYS A 48 -6.81 -1.78 6.77
C LYS A 48 -6.87 -2.13 8.26
N GLU A 49 -6.39 -3.30 8.67
CA GLU A 49 -6.40 -3.69 10.08
C GLU A 49 -5.44 -2.85 10.93
N LEU A 50 -4.27 -2.46 10.40
CA LEU A 50 -3.35 -1.55 11.09
C LEU A 50 -4.02 -0.23 11.45
N PHE A 51 -4.63 0.45 10.47
CA PHE A 51 -5.28 1.75 10.70
C PHE A 51 -6.56 1.61 11.49
N LYS A 52 -7.35 0.55 11.28
CA LYS A 52 -8.55 0.28 12.08
C LYS A 52 -8.21 0.11 13.57
N SER A 53 -7.21 -0.70 13.88
CA SER A 53 -6.74 -0.91 15.27
C SER A 53 -6.15 0.36 15.86
N SER A 54 -5.38 1.12 15.08
CA SER A 54 -4.74 2.35 15.55
C SER A 54 -5.73 3.50 15.79
N LEU A 55 -6.82 3.56 15.01
CA LEU A 55 -7.81 4.64 15.07
C LEU A 55 -9.07 4.27 15.86
N GLY A 56 -9.22 3.01 16.27
CA GLY A 56 -10.40 2.52 16.99
C GLY A 56 -11.71 2.55 16.18
N LYS A 57 -11.64 2.69 14.85
CA LYS A 57 -12.80 2.77 13.96
C LYS A 57 -12.54 2.11 12.60
N PRO A 58 -13.57 1.63 11.90
CA PRO A 58 -13.41 1.10 10.55
C PRO A 58 -12.83 2.17 9.59
N VAL A 59 -11.90 1.77 8.74
CA VAL A 59 -11.36 2.60 7.66
C VAL A 59 -11.53 1.93 6.31
N LYS A 60 -11.61 2.75 5.25
CA LYS A 60 -11.57 2.28 3.87
C LYS A 60 -10.15 2.42 3.34
N VAL A 61 -9.62 1.35 2.76
CA VAL A 61 -8.30 1.36 2.11
C VAL A 61 -8.47 1.01 0.64
N THR A 62 -7.85 1.76 -0.25
CA THR A 62 -7.85 1.53 -1.70
C THR A 62 -6.42 1.50 -2.22
N LEU A 63 -6.10 0.52 -3.06
CA LEU A 63 -4.85 0.48 -3.81
C LEU A 63 -5.00 1.35 -5.06
N GLU A 64 -4.31 2.49 -5.11
CA GLU A 64 -4.37 3.42 -6.26
C GLU A 64 -3.32 3.11 -7.31
N LYS A 65 -2.13 2.68 -6.88
CA LYS A 65 -1.00 2.34 -7.75
C LYS A 65 -0.32 1.10 -7.22
N SER A 66 0.18 0.26 -8.11
CA SER A 66 0.94 -0.94 -7.77
C SER A 66 2.10 -1.13 -8.71
N ILE A 67 3.27 -1.48 -8.16
CA ILE A 67 4.44 -1.85 -8.97
C ILE A 67 4.12 -3.05 -9.86
N LYS A 68 3.26 -3.95 -9.40
CA LYS A 68 2.83 -5.11 -10.20
C LYS A 68 1.87 -4.77 -11.34
N GLN A 69 1.30 -3.57 -11.33
CA GLN A 69 0.53 -3.01 -12.45
C GLN A 69 1.41 -2.12 -13.36
N GLY A 70 2.74 -2.15 -13.20
CA GLY A 70 3.68 -1.36 -14.00
C GLY A 70 3.95 0.06 -13.48
N TYR A 71 3.42 0.45 -12.32
CA TYR A 71 3.78 1.74 -11.71
C TYR A 71 5.17 1.69 -11.06
N ASN A 72 5.75 2.85 -10.79
CA ASN A 72 7.04 2.96 -10.11
C ASN A 72 6.97 2.79 -8.58
N LEU A 73 5.77 2.75 -8.00
CA LEU A 73 5.53 2.60 -6.56
C LEU A 73 4.16 1.99 -6.29
N CYS A 74 4.01 1.40 -5.10
CA CYS A 74 2.69 1.06 -4.56
C CYS A 74 2.14 2.25 -3.76
N ARG A 75 0.90 2.66 -4.04
CA ARG A 75 0.20 3.71 -3.28
C ARG A 75 -1.12 3.19 -2.75
N PHE A 76 -1.30 3.31 -1.44
CA PHE A 76 -2.54 3.02 -0.74
C PHE A 76 -3.15 4.30 -0.22
N LYS A 77 -4.44 4.51 -0.48
CA LYS A 77 -5.24 5.58 0.11
C LYS A 77 -6.06 5.02 1.26
N VAL A 78 -5.96 5.65 2.42
CA VAL A 78 -6.76 5.35 3.61
C VAL A 78 -7.69 6.53 3.86
N ASN A 79 -8.99 6.30 3.80
CA ASN A 79 -10.01 7.28 4.18
C ASN A 79 -10.33 7.11 5.66
N ILE A 80 -10.16 8.19 6.43
CA ILE A 80 -10.41 8.25 7.87
C ILE A 80 -11.64 9.07 8.21
#